data_AF-A0A060S462-F1
#
_entry.id   AF-A0A060S462-F1
#
_cell.length_a   1.000
_cell.length_b   1.000
_cell.length_c   1.000
_cell.angle_alpha   90.00
_cell.angle_beta   90.00
_cell.angle_gamma   90.00
#
_symmetry.space_group_name_H-M   'P 1'
#
loop_
_entity.id
_entity.type
_entity.pdbx_description
1 polymer ?
#
loop_
_entity_poly.entity_id
_entity_poly.type
_entity_poly.pdbx_seq_one_letter_code
_entity_poly.pdbx_strand_id
1 'polypeptide(L)'
;MFIAGRYGTSPSAGSDVVHIQSSWLQHFGVPLEISEYKPSSSPDVAEALYAADVPIVLCNPTTTPLPSILPISLDPPLPVSRKHTILAVSVPSPTHTSTTAQASHIKSLAMQDDLKVIFVDPARALHGLEQLGYGPASPVSVQRYQDDVTGSNIAGVTHAVKEILSIAIGDGKNLPQSSQVVAVHIQTGRALIKNALLTCRTALRHAELEADAVLAGTSSLRGQMEEAKAKVHLEVFGSPDKDGDEIAKAVAQARQSVKLTMDALQWYKLFWRVDDIREVVTAAVDRAWCRDLERKLVFHAGRLAALQSSFKDSASALCRSFPSSSPYHSPVLHNSLERIITAPSYPVTAAALTAPLHARQSQLGFPTERLHVSAQRAVLTMSASMLGGCGVAWSGWVNELGLFGGLIDVGMNTETALGVGLLGAAVGVRGAVGRWEKAKKRWWKDWDRVGEGLERDLKVTLTRTMDEHVVLVPEAACAGLEGIASKRKAEVQQLKDEVRSLEGQIEK
;
A
#
# COMPACT_ATOMS: atom_id res chain seq x y z
N MET A 1 -36.74 -27.10 -22.05
CA MET A 1 -37.36 -28.42 -22.31
C MET A 1 -36.21 -29.38 -22.53
N PHE A 2 -36.10 -30.34 -21.63
CA PHE A 2 -35.11 -31.40 -21.59
C PHE A 2 -35.70 -32.62 -22.29
N ILE A 3 -34.90 -33.33 -23.08
CA ILE A 3 -35.31 -34.60 -23.69
C ILE A 3 -34.14 -35.58 -23.51
N ALA A 4 -34.39 -36.69 -22.81
CA ALA A 4 -33.46 -37.81 -22.76
C ALA A 4 -33.88 -38.87 -23.78
N GLY A 5 -32.94 -39.42 -24.54
CA GLY A 5 -33.15 -40.46 -25.54
C GLY A 5 -32.41 -41.72 -25.18
N ARG A 6 -33.09 -42.87 -25.12
CA ARG A 6 -32.49 -44.18 -24.84
C ARG A 6 -32.92 -45.21 -25.87
N TYR A 7 -32.07 -46.20 -26.16
CA TYR A 7 -32.50 -47.32 -27.01
C TYR A 7 -33.60 -48.16 -26.31
N GLY A 8 -34.71 -48.44 -27.00
CA GLY A 8 -35.80 -49.28 -26.47
C GLY A 8 -37.06 -49.27 -27.35
N THR A 9 -37.97 -50.23 -27.10
CA THR A 9 -39.20 -50.43 -27.89
C THR A 9 -40.48 -50.02 -27.17
N SER A 10 -40.43 -49.77 -25.86
CA SER A 10 -41.61 -49.50 -25.03
C SER A 10 -41.51 -48.11 -24.42
N PRO A 11 -42.46 -47.19 -24.70
CA PRO A 11 -42.52 -45.92 -24.01
C PRO A 11 -42.78 -46.19 -22.52
N SER A 12 -41.90 -45.73 -21.63
CA SER A 12 -42.19 -45.78 -20.20
C SER A 12 -43.29 -44.74 -19.92
N ALA A 13 -44.43 -45.17 -19.41
CA ALA A 13 -45.50 -44.27 -19.02
C ALA A 13 -45.08 -43.54 -17.73
N GLY A 14 -44.35 -42.42 -17.85
CA GLY A 14 -44.06 -41.54 -16.72
C GLY A 14 -42.65 -40.97 -16.59
N SER A 15 -41.74 -41.15 -17.55
CA SER A 15 -40.43 -40.46 -17.53
C SER A 15 -40.21 -39.62 -18.78
N ASP A 16 -39.46 -38.52 -18.65
CA ASP A 16 -39.02 -37.63 -19.76
C ASP A 16 -38.00 -38.31 -20.71
N VAL A 17 -37.93 -39.65 -20.67
CA VAL A 17 -37.03 -40.48 -21.47
C VAL A 17 -37.80 -41.04 -22.67
N VAL A 18 -37.40 -40.59 -23.85
CA VAL A 18 -37.88 -41.08 -25.14
C VAL A 18 -37.10 -42.33 -25.54
N HIS A 19 -37.82 -43.44 -25.73
CA HIS A 19 -37.21 -44.66 -26.25
C HIS A 19 -37.20 -44.64 -27.79
N ILE A 20 -36.00 -44.71 -28.39
CA ILE A 20 -35.81 -44.60 -29.83
C ILE A 20 -35.15 -45.88 -30.36
N GLN A 21 -35.77 -46.50 -31.37
CA GLN A 21 -35.16 -47.60 -32.13
C GLN A 21 -34.16 -47.04 -33.14
N SER A 22 -32.96 -46.69 -32.68
CA SER A 22 -31.89 -46.17 -33.53
C SER A 22 -30.76 -47.20 -33.66
N SER A 23 -30.43 -47.59 -34.89
CA SER A 23 -29.26 -48.43 -35.20
C SER A 23 -27.95 -47.74 -34.84
N TRP A 24 -27.93 -46.40 -34.83
CA TRP A 24 -26.78 -45.61 -34.41
C TRP A 24 -26.43 -45.86 -32.94
N LEU A 25 -27.43 -45.87 -32.05
CA LEU A 25 -27.23 -46.12 -30.61
C LEU A 25 -26.66 -47.51 -30.32
N GLN A 26 -26.89 -48.49 -31.19
CA GLN A 26 -26.35 -49.85 -31.04
C GLN A 26 -24.87 -49.97 -31.42
N HIS A 27 -24.30 -48.96 -32.09
CA HIS A 27 -22.97 -49.07 -32.70
C HIS A 27 -21.79 -48.92 -31.72
N PHE A 28 -22.05 -48.51 -30.48
CA PHE A 28 -21.02 -48.05 -29.54
C PHE A 28 -20.48 -49.12 -28.59
N GLY A 29 -20.96 -50.37 -28.67
CA GLY A 29 -20.53 -51.48 -27.80
C GLY A 29 -21.01 -51.37 -26.34
N VAL A 30 -21.38 -50.17 -25.91
CA VAL A 30 -22.02 -49.85 -24.63
C VAL A 30 -23.40 -49.24 -24.84
N PRO A 31 -24.36 -49.43 -23.92
CA PRO A 31 -25.65 -48.76 -23.98
C PRO A 31 -25.48 -47.25 -23.83
N LEU A 32 -26.08 -46.48 -24.73
CA LEU A 32 -26.02 -45.01 -24.72
C LEU A 32 -27.35 -44.38 -24.28
N GLU A 33 -27.20 -43.26 -23.59
CA GLU A 33 -28.25 -42.30 -23.28
C GLU A 33 -27.82 -40.93 -23.81
N ILE A 34 -28.68 -40.27 -24.57
CA ILE A 34 -28.44 -38.93 -25.11
C ILE A 34 -29.35 -37.96 -24.38
N SER A 35 -28.77 -36.98 -23.70
CA SER A 35 -29.52 -35.89 -23.08
C SER A 35 -29.33 -34.60 -23.86
N GLU A 36 -30.43 -34.01 -24.36
CA GLU A 36 -30.39 -32.72 -25.06
C GLU A 36 -30.79 -31.58 -24.12
N TYR A 37 -29.95 -30.55 -24.09
CA TYR A 37 -30.18 -29.33 -23.31
C TYR A 37 -30.24 -28.12 -24.23
N LYS A 38 -31.27 -27.30 -24.05
CA LYS A 38 -31.32 -25.98 -24.68
C LYS A 38 -30.31 -25.06 -24.01
N PRO A 39 -29.71 -24.11 -24.75
CA PRO A 39 -28.88 -23.09 -24.15
C PRO A 39 -29.75 -22.25 -23.19
N SER A 40 -29.55 -22.48 -21.89
CA SER A 40 -30.13 -21.69 -20.81
C SER A 40 -29.04 -21.38 -19.80
N SER A 41 -29.13 -20.21 -19.16
CA SER A 41 -28.24 -19.81 -18.06
C SER A 41 -28.51 -20.58 -16.75
N SER A 42 -29.19 -21.72 -16.82
CA SER A 42 -29.52 -22.52 -15.64
C SER A 42 -28.31 -23.37 -15.25
N PRO A 43 -27.89 -23.35 -13.97
CA PRO A 43 -26.75 -24.12 -13.49
C PRO A 43 -26.90 -25.63 -13.74
N ASP A 44 -28.14 -26.12 -13.78
CA ASP A 44 -28.49 -27.52 -14.06
C ASP A 44 -27.94 -28.05 -15.40
N VAL A 45 -27.86 -27.19 -16.43
CA VAL A 45 -27.34 -27.59 -17.75
C VAL A 45 -25.84 -27.78 -17.69
N ALA A 46 -25.13 -26.91 -16.95
CA ALA A 46 -23.72 -27.08 -16.74
C ALA A 46 -23.49 -28.36 -15.93
N GLU A 47 -24.18 -28.55 -14.81
CA GLU A 47 -24.07 -29.76 -13.98
C GLU A 47 -24.25 -31.04 -14.82
N ALA A 48 -25.27 -31.08 -15.67
CA ALA A 48 -25.49 -32.20 -16.58
C ALA A 48 -24.35 -32.41 -17.59
N LEU A 49 -23.81 -31.34 -18.18
CA LEU A 49 -22.64 -31.42 -19.05
C LEU A 49 -21.39 -31.86 -18.29
N TYR A 50 -21.28 -31.50 -17.00
CA TYR A 50 -20.21 -31.97 -16.13
C TYR A 50 -20.42 -33.45 -15.73
N ALA A 51 -21.65 -33.94 -15.64
CA ALA A 51 -21.96 -35.33 -15.36
C ALA A 51 -21.83 -36.26 -16.59
N ALA A 52 -21.93 -35.71 -17.81
CA ALA A 52 -21.86 -36.48 -19.04
C ALA A 52 -20.46 -37.11 -19.28
N ASP A 53 -20.43 -38.37 -19.73
CA ASP A 53 -19.20 -39.08 -20.13
C ASP A 53 -18.56 -38.50 -21.39
N VAL A 54 -19.41 -38.08 -22.35
CA VAL A 54 -19.00 -37.46 -23.61
C VAL A 54 -19.85 -36.21 -23.84
N PRO A 55 -19.47 -35.05 -23.27
CA PRO A 55 -20.19 -33.81 -23.49
C PRO A 55 -19.97 -33.32 -24.92
N ILE A 56 -21.07 -33.00 -25.61
CA ILE A 56 -21.06 -32.44 -26.97
C ILE A 56 -21.60 -31.02 -26.89
N VAL A 57 -20.74 -30.04 -27.17
CA VAL A 57 -21.12 -28.64 -27.24
C VAL A 57 -21.39 -28.29 -28.70
N LEU A 58 -22.64 -27.98 -29.01
CA LEU A 58 -23.04 -27.55 -30.36
C LEU A 58 -22.93 -26.02 -30.45
N CYS A 59 -22.11 -25.53 -31.38
CA CYS A 59 -21.98 -24.12 -31.69
C CYS A 59 -22.44 -23.85 -33.11
N ASN A 60 -23.43 -22.98 -33.28
CA ASN A 60 -23.73 -22.39 -34.57
C ASN A 60 -23.15 -20.97 -34.62
N PRO A 61 -22.08 -20.69 -35.39
CA PRO A 61 -21.42 -19.39 -35.37
C PRO A 61 -22.28 -18.24 -35.89
N THR A 62 -23.38 -18.53 -36.60
CA THR A 62 -24.31 -17.49 -37.10
C THR A 62 -25.32 -17.06 -36.05
N THR A 63 -25.75 -17.96 -35.15
CA THR A 63 -26.77 -17.67 -34.13
C THR A 63 -26.20 -17.55 -32.72
N THR A 64 -25.13 -18.29 -32.42
CA THR A 64 -24.46 -18.37 -31.12
C THR A 64 -22.95 -18.24 -31.33
N PRO A 65 -22.39 -17.02 -31.31
CA PRO A 65 -20.98 -16.81 -31.62
C PRO A 65 -20.08 -17.48 -30.56
N LEU A 66 -18.96 -18.07 -30.96
CA LEU A 66 -18.06 -18.81 -30.06
C LEU A 66 -17.72 -18.07 -28.74
N PRO A 67 -17.43 -16.74 -28.75
CA PRO A 67 -17.14 -15.99 -27.53
C PRO A 67 -18.26 -15.98 -26.49
N SER A 68 -19.53 -16.18 -26.88
CA SER A 68 -20.64 -16.27 -25.92
C SER A 68 -20.75 -17.63 -25.24
N ILE A 69 -20.14 -18.67 -25.81
CA ILE A 69 -20.13 -20.05 -25.31
C ILE A 69 -18.88 -20.29 -24.45
N LEU A 70 -17.81 -19.53 -24.70
CA LEU A 70 -16.53 -19.69 -24.04
C LEU A 70 -16.53 -19.23 -22.57
N PRO A 71 -15.61 -19.76 -21.75
CA PRO A 71 -15.67 -19.75 -20.28
C PRO A 71 -15.64 -18.37 -19.59
N ILE A 72 -15.67 -17.27 -20.34
CA ILE A 72 -15.63 -15.90 -19.79
C ILE A 72 -17.03 -15.39 -19.44
N SER A 73 -18.10 -15.90 -20.07
CA SER A 73 -19.44 -15.31 -19.96
C SER A 73 -20.49 -16.15 -19.22
N LEU A 74 -20.24 -17.43 -18.96
CA LEU A 74 -21.18 -18.32 -18.25
C LEU A 74 -20.66 -18.64 -16.84
N ASP A 75 -21.53 -18.49 -15.85
CA ASP A 75 -21.29 -18.90 -14.46
C ASP A 75 -22.27 -20.03 -14.11
N PRO A 76 -21.83 -21.30 -14.04
CA PRO A 76 -20.46 -21.80 -14.20
C PRO A 76 -20.02 -21.99 -15.67
N PRO A 77 -18.69 -22.01 -15.94
CA PRO A 77 -18.16 -22.17 -17.30
C PRO A 77 -18.40 -23.57 -17.87
N LEU A 78 -18.64 -23.66 -19.18
CA LEU A 78 -18.82 -24.94 -19.88
C LEU A 78 -17.55 -25.82 -19.81
N PRO A 79 -17.68 -27.16 -19.82
CA PRO A 79 -16.56 -28.09 -19.67
C PRO A 79 -15.73 -28.24 -20.96
N VAL A 80 -15.41 -27.14 -21.65
CA VAL A 80 -14.62 -27.14 -22.90
C VAL A 80 -13.17 -27.57 -22.70
N SER A 81 -12.64 -27.47 -21.47
CA SER A 81 -11.27 -27.91 -21.13
C SER A 81 -11.16 -29.41 -20.85
N ARG A 82 -12.22 -30.21 -21.02
CA ARG A 82 -12.13 -31.67 -20.82
C ARG A 82 -11.66 -32.35 -22.11
N LYS A 83 -10.73 -33.29 -21.93
CA LYS A 83 -10.20 -34.15 -23.00
C LYS A 83 -11.27 -34.94 -23.78
N HIS A 84 -12.42 -35.21 -23.17
CA HIS A 84 -13.52 -35.98 -23.78
C HIS A 84 -14.65 -35.09 -24.32
N THR A 85 -14.48 -33.76 -24.31
CA THR A 85 -15.47 -32.85 -24.88
C THR A 85 -15.34 -32.81 -26.39
N ILE A 86 -16.48 -32.80 -27.08
CA ILE A 86 -16.57 -32.58 -28.52
C ILE A 86 -17.19 -31.21 -28.74
N LEU A 87 -16.51 -30.35 -29.50
CA LEU A 87 -17.07 -29.09 -29.98
C LEU A 87 -17.55 -29.29 -31.41
N ALA A 88 -18.86 -29.44 -31.59
CA ALA A 88 -19.48 -29.55 -32.90
C ALA A 88 -19.85 -28.16 -33.43
N VAL A 89 -19.25 -27.75 -34.55
CA VAL A 89 -19.51 -26.45 -35.19
C VAL A 89 -20.45 -26.67 -36.37
N SER A 90 -21.66 -26.12 -36.30
CA SER A 90 -22.73 -26.32 -37.28
C SER A 90 -22.52 -25.51 -38.57
N VAL A 91 -21.44 -25.81 -39.31
CA VAL A 91 -21.06 -25.20 -40.59
C VAL A 91 -20.43 -26.25 -41.50
N PRO A 92 -20.72 -26.25 -42.82
CA PRO A 92 -20.23 -27.27 -43.75
C PRO A 92 -18.71 -27.31 -43.93
N SER A 93 -18.00 -26.21 -43.69
CA SER A 93 -16.55 -26.15 -43.87
C SER A 93 -15.90 -25.06 -43.01
N PRO A 94 -14.65 -25.27 -42.53
CA PRO A 94 -13.85 -24.21 -41.91
C PRO A 94 -13.56 -23.03 -42.84
N THR A 95 -13.69 -23.19 -44.16
CA THR A 95 -13.48 -22.13 -45.16
C THR A 95 -14.72 -21.30 -45.46
N HIS A 96 -15.86 -21.59 -44.81
CA HIS A 96 -17.09 -20.85 -45.05
C HIS A 96 -16.98 -19.40 -44.56
N THR A 97 -17.59 -18.45 -45.26
CA THR A 97 -17.48 -17.01 -44.96
C THR A 97 -17.97 -16.62 -43.57
N SER A 98 -18.87 -17.41 -42.99
CA SER A 98 -19.35 -17.23 -41.61
C SER A 98 -18.36 -17.72 -40.55
N THR A 99 -17.46 -18.63 -40.88
CA THR A 99 -16.45 -19.19 -39.96
C THR A 99 -15.10 -18.52 -40.09
N THR A 100 -14.77 -17.85 -41.20
CA THR A 100 -13.46 -17.19 -41.39
C THR A 100 -13.10 -16.21 -40.27
N ALA A 101 -14.06 -15.45 -39.75
CA ALA A 101 -13.85 -14.52 -38.64
C ALA A 101 -13.55 -15.21 -37.30
N GLN A 102 -14.06 -16.44 -37.08
CA GLN A 102 -13.90 -17.20 -35.84
C GLN A 102 -12.88 -18.35 -35.97
N ALA A 103 -12.40 -18.64 -37.19
CA ALA A 103 -11.53 -19.78 -37.49
C ALA A 103 -10.22 -19.73 -36.71
N SER A 104 -9.66 -18.54 -36.50
CA SER A 104 -8.45 -18.35 -35.67
C SER A 104 -8.71 -18.76 -34.21
N HIS A 105 -9.88 -18.42 -33.67
CA HIS A 105 -10.25 -18.72 -32.29
C HIS A 105 -10.60 -20.21 -32.09
N ILE A 106 -11.30 -20.80 -33.06
CA ILE A 106 -11.57 -22.25 -33.10
C ILE A 106 -10.24 -23.02 -33.17
N LYS A 107 -9.29 -22.55 -34.00
CA LYS A 107 -7.98 -23.17 -34.13
C LYS A 107 -7.15 -23.05 -32.85
N SER A 108 -7.20 -21.91 -32.14
CA SER A 108 -6.52 -21.77 -30.84
C SER A 108 -7.11 -22.72 -29.80
N LEU A 109 -8.43 -22.88 -29.74
CA LEU A 109 -9.07 -23.81 -28.80
C LEU A 109 -8.70 -25.27 -29.10
N ALA A 110 -8.70 -25.65 -30.37
CA ALA A 110 -8.28 -26.98 -30.79
C ALA A 110 -6.81 -27.29 -30.42
N MET A 111 -5.95 -26.26 -30.37
CA MET A 111 -4.52 -26.41 -30.03
C MET A 111 -4.25 -26.45 -28.53
N GLN A 112 -5.11 -25.85 -27.71
CA GLN A 112 -4.79 -25.60 -26.30
C GLN A 112 -5.12 -26.78 -25.38
N ASP A 113 -6.21 -27.52 -25.65
CA ASP A 113 -6.82 -28.43 -24.67
C ASP A 113 -7.12 -29.86 -25.18
N ASP A 114 -6.51 -30.30 -26.30
CA ASP A 114 -6.84 -31.59 -26.95
C ASP A 114 -8.35 -31.71 -27.27
N LEU A 115 -9.01 -30.55 -27.42
CA LEU A 115 -10.45 -30.44 -27.67
C LEU A 115 -10.76 -30.92 -29.09
N LYS A 116 -11.63 -31.92 -29.21
CA LYS A 116 -12.06 -32.44 -30.51
C LYS A 116 -13.06 -31.50 -31.15
N VAL A 117 -12.58 -30.67 -32.07
CA VAL A 117 -13.43 -29.78 -32.87
C VAL A 117 -13.84 -30.47 -34.16
N ILE A 118 -15.15 -30.53 -34.43
CA ILE A 118 -15.72 -31.20 -35.60
C ILE A 118 -16.69 -30.25 -36.29
N PHE A 119 -16.48 -29.98 -37.57
CA PHE A 119 -17.41 -29.22 -38.40
C PHE A 119 -18.48 -30.17 -38.93
N VAL A 120 -19.75 -29.81 -38.75
CA VAL A 120 -20.90 -30.61 -39.16
C VAL A 120 -21.93 -29.75 -39.87
N ASP A 121 -22.65 -30.34 -40.82
CA ASP A 121 -23.80 -29.73 -41.48
C ASP A 121 -25.07 -30.59 -41.25
N PRO A 122 -25.80 -30.35 -40.14
CA PRO A 122 -26.99 -31.12 -39.81
C PRO A 122 -28.09 -31.01 -40.86
N ALA A 123 -28.22 -29.83 -41.51
CA ALA A 123 -29.24 -29.60 -42.53
C ALA A 123 -28.99 -30.48 -43.76
N ARG A 124 -27.73 -30.61 -44.19
CA ARG A 124 -27.36 -31.50 -45.29
C ARG A 124 -27.61 -32.97 -44.96
N ALA A 125 -27.31 -33.42 -43.74
CA ALA A 125 -27.59 -34.79 -43.33
C ALA A 125 -29.10 -35.10 -43.31
N LEU A 126 -29.92 -34.18 -42.81
CA LEU A 126 -31.38 -34.31 -42.82
C LEU A 126 -31.92 -34.39 -44.25
N HIS A 127 -31.44 -33.51 -45.13
CA HIS A 127 -31.81 -33.56 -46.55
C HIS A 127 -31.48 -34.93 -47.17
N GLY A 128 -30.29 -35.48 -46.90
CA GLY A 128 -29.92 -36.82 -47.35
C GLY A 128 -30.90 -37.89 -46.88
N LEU A 129 -31.30 -37.86 -45.59
CA LEU A 129 -32.27 -38.81 -45.02
C LEU A 129 -33.66 -38.68 -45.65
N GLU A 130 -34.12 -37.46 -45.90
CA GLU A 130 -35.40 -37.19 -46.57
C GLU A 130 -35.43 -37.76 -48.00
N GLN A 131 -34.32 -37.65 -48.75
CA GLN A 131 -34.23 -38.23 -50.10
C GLN A 131 -34.43 -39.75 -50.11
N LEU A 132 -34.09 -40.43 -49.01
CA LEU A 132 -34.26 -41.87 -48.84
C LEU A 132 -35.70 -42.25 -48.42
N GLY A 133 -36.41 -41.34 -47.75
CA GLY A 133 -37.78 -41.55 -47.27
C GLY A 133 -38.86 -41.31 -48.35
N TYR A 134 -38.64 -40.37 -49.28
CA TYR A 134 -39.66 -39.97 -50.26
C TYR A 134 -39.55 -40.67 -51.63
N GLY A 135 -38.47 -41.39 -51.92
CA GLY A 135 -38.24 -42.04 -53.21
C GLY A 135 -38.33 -43.56 -53.16
N PRO A 136 -38.83 -44.26 -54.21
CA PRO A 136 -38.46 -45.66 -54.42
C PRO A 136 -36.94 -45.74 -54.49
N ALA A 137 -36.33 -46.89 -54.13
CA ALA A 137 -34.88 -47.12 -54.06
C ALA A 137 -34.14 -46.92 -55.40
N SER A 138 -34.16 -45.69 -55.89
CA SER A 138 -33.56 -45.22 -57.13
C SER A 138 -32.07 -45.03 -56.86
N PRO A 139 -31.20 -45.49 -57.78
CA PRO A 139 -29.76 -45.27 -57.67
C PRO A 139 -29.38 -43.80 -57.42
N VAL A 140 -30.16 -42.87 -57.98
CA VAL A 140 -29.94 -41.43 -57.81
C VAL A 140 -30.22 -40.96 -56.37
N SER A 141 -31.28 -41.47 -55.74
CA SER A 141 -31.61 -41.13 -54.35
C SER A 141 -30.58 -41.71 -53.38
N VAL A 142 -30.10 -42.93 -53.65
CA VAL A 142 -29.03 -43.56 -52.85
C VAL A 142 -27.73 -42.78 -52.98
N GLN A 143 -27.35 -42.37 -54.19
CA GLN A 143 -26.16 -41.56 -54.42
C GLN A 143 -26.25 -40.22 -53.68
N ARG A 144 -27.38 -39.51 -53.79
CA ARG A 144 -27.59 -38.23 -53.08
C ARG A 144 -27.51 -38.40 -51.56
N TYR A 145 -28.13 -39.45 -51.02
CA TYR A 145 -28.01 -39.77 -49.60
C TYR A 145 -26.54 -39.95 -49.19
N GLN A 146 -25.75 -40.72 -49.95
CA GLN A 146 -24.33 -40.94 -49.66
C GLN A 146 -23.52 -39.65 -49.73
N ASP A 147 -23.74 -38.84 -50.77
CA ASP A 147 -23.04 -37.56 -50.96
C ASP A 147 -23.36 -36.56 -49.84
N ASP A 148 -24.62 -36.50 -49.42
CA ASP A 148 -25.08 -35.59 -48.38
C ASP A 148 -24.68 -36.03 -46.97
N VAL A 149 -24.77 -37.32 -46.66
CA VAL A 149 -24.29 -37.86 -45.38
C VAL A 149 -22.78 -37.70 -45.26
N THR A 150 -22.03 -38.01 -46.31
CA THR A 150 -20.56 -37.83 -46.32
C THR A 150 -20.20 -36.35 -46.20
N GLY A 151 -20.86 -35.48 -46.97
CA GLY A 151 -20.63 -34.04 -46.96
C GLY A 151 -21.07 -33.35 -45.65
N SER A 152 -21.97 -33.94 -44.88
CA SER A 152 -22.40 -33.41 -43.57
C SER A 152 -21.40 -33.62 -42.44
N ASN A 153 -20.47 -34.57 -42.61
CA ASN A 153 -19.49 -34.98 -41.61
C ASN A 153 -20.07 -35.38 -40.22
N ILE A 154 -21.35 -35.73 -40.13
CA ILE A 154 -21.94 -36.26 -38.87
C ILE A 154 -21.27 -37.57 -38.44
N ALA A 155 -20.77 -38.35 -39.39
CA ALA A 155 -19.95 -39.53 -39.11
C ALA A 155 -18.70 -39.18 -38.28
N GLY A 156 -18.13 -37.98 -38.45
CA GLY A 156 -17.01 -37.50 -37.64
C GLY A 156 -17.33 -37.44 -36.15
N VAL A 157 -18.50 -36.92 -35.77
CA VAL A 157 -18.97 -36.92 -34.36
C VAL A 157 -19.11 -38.35 -33.86
N THR A 158 -19.71 -39.22 -34.66
CA THR A 158 -19.88 -40.65 -34.33
C THR A 158 -18.54 -41.32 -34.07
N HIS A 159 -17.55 -41.10 -34.95
CA HIS A 159 -16.20 -41.63 -34.80
C HIS A 159 -15.52 -41.09 -33.55
N ALA A 160 -15.64 -39.79 -33.26
CA ALA A 160 -15.05 -39.18 -32.08
C ALA A 160 -15.64 -39.73 -30.77
N VAL A 161 -16.97 -39.89 -30.69
CA VAL A 161 -17.64 -40.52 -29.54
C VAL A 161 -17.16 -41.96 -29.38
N LYS A 162 -17.13 -42.73 -30.47
CA LYS A 162 -16.67 -44.14 -30.45
C LYS A 162 -15.21 -44.25 -30.01
N GLU A 163 -14.35 -43.35 -30.48
CA GLU A 163 -12.95 -43.29 -30.09
C GLU A 163 -12.80 -42.99 -28.60
N ILE A 164 -13.49 -41.96 -28.09
CA ILE A 164 -13.47 -41.58 -26.67
C ILE A 164 -13.94 -42.76 -25.79
N LEU A 165 -15.07 -43.39 -26.14
CA LEU A 165 -15.58 -44.54 -25.40
C LEU A 165 -14.62 -45.73 -25.48
N SER A 166 -14.00 -45.98 -26.64
CA SER A 166 -13.02 -47.06 -26.79
C SER A 166 -11.76 -46.84 -25.95
N ILE A 167 -11.31 -45.59 -25.83
CA ILE A 167 -10.18 -45.21 -24.96
C ILE A 167 -10.58 -45.39 -23.49
N ALA A 168 -11.82 -45.03 -23.13
CA ALA A 168 -12.32 -45.18 -21.77
C ALA A 168 -12.49 -46.66 -21.35
N ILE A 169 -12.88 -47.52 -22.28
CA ILE A 169 -13.00 -48.98 -22.05
C ILE A 169 -11.61 -49.65 -22.01
N GLY A 170 -10.64 -49.13 -22.76
CA GLY A 170 -9.26 -49.67 -22.80
C GLY A 170 -9.20 -51.12 -23.26
N ASP A 171 -8.43 -51.95 -22.54
CA ASP A 171 -8.30 -53.40 -22.78
C ASP A 171 -9.56 -54.20 -22.36
N GLY A 172 -10.54 -53.53 -21.74
CA GLY A 172 -11.77 -54.11 -21.21
C GLY A 172 -12.80 -54.56 -22.26
N LYS A 173 -12.46 -54.64 -23.55
CA LYS A 173 -13.41 -54.99 -24.62
C LYS A 173 -14.08 -56.36 -24.44
N ASN A 174 -13.43 -57.27 -23.72
CA ASN A 174 -13.95 -58.61 -23.44
C ASN A 174 -14.81 -58.68 -22.16
N LEU A 175 -14.94 -57.57 -21.42
CA LEU A 175 -15.75 -57.54 -20.20
C LEU A 175 -17.26 -57.53 -20.53
N PRO A 176 -18.11 -58.04 -19.63
CA PRO A 176 -19.56 -57.89 -19.73
C PRO A 176 -19.96 -56.41 -19.92
N GLN A 177 -21.04 -56.15 -20.68
CA GLN A 177 -21.49 -54.78 -20.98
C GLN A 177 -21.70 -53.92 -19.73
N SER A 178 -22.23 -54.49 -18.64
CA SER A 178 -22.39 -53.78 -17.36
C SER A 178 -21.05 -53.30 -16.79
N SER A 179 -20.00 -54.11 -16.89
CA SER A 179 -18.65 -53.74 -16.44
C SER A 179 -18.00 -52.69 -17.34
N GLN A 180 -18.32 -52.67 -18.65
CA GLN A 180 -17.82 -51.65 -19.57
C GLN A 180 -18.40 -50.27 -19.25
N VAL A 181 -19.71 -50.19 -18.94
CA VAL A 181 -20.36 -48.93 -18.52
C VAL A 181 -19.71 -48.39 -17.24
N VAL A 182 -19.48 -49.27 -16.26
CA VAL A 182 -18.78 -48.90 -15.02
C VAL A 182 -17.36 -48.38 -15.31
N ALA A 183 -16.62 -49.02 -16.23
CA ALA A 183 -15.29 -48.57 -16.62
C ALA A 183 -15.32 -47.16 -17.25
N VAL A 184 -16.28 -46.88 -18.13
CA VAL A 184 -16.47 -45.55 -18.73
C VAL A 184 -16.74 -44.51 -17.64
N HIS A 185 -17.69 -44.76 -16.73
CA HIS A 185 -17.99 -43.82 -15.65
C HIS A 185 -16.81 -43.60 -14.69
N ILE A 186 -16.06 -44.65 -14.36
CA ILE A 186 -14.84 -44.51 -13.54
C ILE A 186 -13.82 -43.62 -14.25
N GLN A 187 -13.61 -43.82 -15.56
CA GLN A 187 -12.67 -43.01 -16.32
C GLN A 187 -13.13 -41.56 -16.44
N THR A 188 -14.42 -41.33 -16.70
CA THR A 188 -15.03 -39.99 -16.69
C THR A 188 -14.76 -39.33 -15.34
N GLY A 189 -15.15 -39.98 -14.24
CA GLY A 189 -14.94 -39.49 -12.87
C GLY A 189 -13.49 -39.14 -12.60
N ARG A 190 -12.54 -40.01 -12.98
CA ARG A 190 -11.11 -39.75 -12.85
C ARG A 190 -10.67 -38.52 -13.65
N ALA A 191 -11.16 -38.35 -14.88
CA ALA A 191 -10.87 -37.19 -15.70
C ALA A 191 -11.42 -35.90 -15.05
N LEU A 192 -12.61 -35.96 -14.44
CA LEU A 192 -13.21 -34.82 -13.76
C LEU A 192 -12.38 -34.37 -12.58
N ILE A 193 -11.97 -35.32 -11.73
CA ILE A 193 -11.18 -35.02 -10.55
C ILE A 193 -9.83 -34.44 -10.96
N LYS A 194 -9.16 -35.00 -11.98
CA LYS A 194 -7.91 -34.44 -12.51
C LYS A 194 -8.07 -33.00 -13.01
N ASN A 195 -9.17 -32.72 -13.72
CA ASN A 195 -9.41 -31.38 -14.25
C ASN A 195 -9.76 -30.37 -13.14
N ALA A 196 -10.52 -30.81 -12.12
CA ALA A 196 -10.79 -30.03 -10.92
C ALA A 196 -9.48 -29.68 -10.18
N LEU A 197 -8.59 -30.65 -9.98
CA LEU A 197 -7.30 -30.42 -9.34
C LEU A 197 -6.38 -29.48 -10.15
N LEU A 198 -6.36 -29.61 -11.48
CA LEU A 198 -5.65 -28.67 -12.35
C LEU A 198 -6.19 -27.24 -12.20
N THR A 199 -7.51 -27.10 -12.12
CA THR A 199 -8.18 -25.81 -11.90
C THR A 199 -7.81 -25.25 -10.53
N CYS A 200 -7.84 -26.07 -9.48
CA CYS A 200 -7.39 -25.69 -8.13
C CYS A 200 -5.93 -25.21 -8.15
N ARG A 201 -5.01 -25.93 -8.80
CA ARG A 201 -3.60 -25.51 -8.93
C ARG A 201 -3.45 -24.16 -9.61
N THR A 202 -4.21 -23.93 -10.68
CA THR A 202 -4.17 -22.68 -11.45
C THR A 202 -4.69 -21.51 -10.60
N ALA A 203 -5.80 -21.72 -9.89
CA ALA A 203 -6.36 -20.75 -8.94
C ALA A 203 -5.39 -20.45 -7.77
N LEU A 204 -4.76 -21.48 -7.20
CA LEU A 204 -3.77 -21.33 -6.13
C LEU A 204 -2.54 -20.57 -6.61
N ARG A 205 -2.01 -20.88 -7.80
CA ARG A 205 -0.89 -20.14 -8.40
C ARG A 205 -1.25 -18.68 -8.65
N HIS A 206 -2.47 -18.41 -9.11
CA HIS A 206 -2.94 -17.03 -9.29
C HIS A 206 -2.98 -16.28 -7.96
N ALA A 207 -3.52 -16.91 -6.91
CA ALA A 207 -3.56 -16.32 -5.56
C ALA A 207 -2.17 -16.04 -4.97
N GLU A 208 -1.15 -16.87 -5.28
CA GLU A 208 0.23 -16.59 -4.88
C GLU A 208 0.82 -15.40 -5.62
N LEU A 209 0.66 -15.35 -6.94
CA LEU A 209 1.16 -14.23 -7.75
C LEU A 209 0.54 -12.91 -7.30
N GLU A 210 -0.74 -12.94 -6.94
CA GLU A 210 -1.43 -11.78 -6.37
C GLU A 210 -0.84 -11.37 -5.01
N ALA A 211 -0.56 -12.33 -4.12
CA ALA A 211 0.09 -12.07 -2.84
C ALA A 211 1.51 -11.51 -3.02
N ASP A 212 2.27 -12.04 -3.97
CA ASP A 212 3.62 -11.54 -4.30
C ASP A 212 3.57 -10.12 -4.87
N ALA A 213 2.58 -9.81 -5.71
CA ALA A 213 2.38 -8.46 -6.24
C ALA A 213 2.05 -7.46 -5.11
N VAL A 214 1.24 -7.84 -4.12
CA VAL A 214 0.97 -7.03 -2.92
C VAL A 214 2.27 -6.76 -2.16
N LEU A 215 3.05 -7.79 -1.89
CA LEU A 215 4.32 -7.64 -1.15
C LEU A 215 5.32 -6.77 -1.91
N ALA A 216 5.45 -6.95 -3.23
CA ALA A 216 6.27 -6.09 -4.08
C ALA A 216 5.81 -4.62 -3.99
N GLY A 217 4.50 -4.36 -4.10
CA GLY A 217 3.92 -3.02 -3.96
C GLY A 217 4.21 -2.39 -2.60
N THR A 218 4.02 -3.13 -1.50
CA THR A 218 4.32 -2.65 -0.14
C THR A 218 5.81 -2.39 0.07
N SER A 219 6.69 -3.24 -0.45
CA SER A 219 8.15 -3.04 -0.38
C SER A 219 8.62 -1.80 -1.14
N SER A 220 8.01 -1.53 -2.30
CA SER A 220 8.29 -0.34 -3.11
C SER A 220 7.88 0.94 -2.36
N LEU A 221 6.67 0.95 -1.78
CA LEU A 221 6.20 2.09 -0.99
C LEU A 221 7.08 2.31 0.25
N ARG A 222 7.51 1.25 0.94
CA ARG A 222 8.46 1.35 2.07
C ARG A 222 9.82 1.88 1.64
N GLY A 223 10.32 1.46 0.48
CA GLY A 223 11.55 2.02 -0.11
C GLY A 223 11.46 3.53 -0.31
N GLN A 224 10.34 4.01 -0.87
CA GLN A 224 10.11 5.45 -1.07
C GLN A 224 10.01 6.22 0.25
N MET A 225 9.39 5.63 1.28
CA MET A 225 9.33 6.22 2.62
C MET A 225 10.72 6.40 3.24
N GLU A 226 11.55 5.34 3.21
CA GLU A 226 12.90 5.39 3.77
C GLU A 226 13.82 6.36 3.00
N GLU A 227 13.72 6.40 1.67
CA GLU A 227 14.42 7.37 0.85
C GLU A 227 14.01 8.81 1.21
N ALA A 228 12.70 9.06 1.36
CA ALA A 228 12.20 10.37 1.76
C ALA A 228 12.66 10.77 3.17
N LYS A 229 12.67 9.83 4.14
CA LYS A 229 13.19 10.07 5.50
C LYS A 229 14.64 10.52 5.45
N ALA A 230 15.49 9.79 4.73
CA ALA A 230 16.90 10.13 4.59
C ALA A 230 17.11 11.49 3.90
N LYS A 231 16.35 11.78 2.83
CA LYS A 231 16.44 13.02 2.07
C LYS A 231 16.00 14.24 2.88
N VAL A 232 14.87 14.15 3.59
CA VAL A 232 14.34 15.24 4.42
C VAL A 232 15.34 15.66 5.50
N HIS A 233 15.99 14.70 6.16
CA HIS A 233 16.99 15.00 7.19
C HIS A 233 18.15 15.84 6.63
N LEU A 234 18.66 15.49 5.45
CA LEU A 234 19.74 16.22 4.79
C LEU A 234 19.30 17.59 4.26
N GLU A 235 18.07 17.70 3.76
CA GLU A 235 17.57 18.96 3.22
C GLU A 235 17.24 20.00 4.30
N VAL A 236 16.75 19.57 5.47
CA VAL A 236 16.35 20.49 6.56
C VAL A 236 17.57 21.00 7.34
N PHE A 237 18.54 20.14 7.64
CA PHE A 237 19.69 20.49 8.48
C PHE A 237 21.00 20.69 7.71
N GLY A 238 21.01 20.41 6.41
CA GLY A 238 22.21 20.43 5.58
C GLY A 238 23.03 19.15 5.71
N SER A 239 23.97 18.97 4.79
CA SER A 239 24.96 17.89 4.88
C SER A 239 26.06 18.31 5.85
N PRO A 240 26.42 17.45 6.85
CA PRO A 240 27.43 17.78 7.84
C PRO A 240 28.82 18.07 7.23
N ASP A 241 29.11 17.51 6.04
CA ASP A 241 30.45 17.58 5.43
C ASP A 241 30.69 18.83 4.56
N LYS A 242 29.66 19.45 4.00
CA LYS A 242 29.84 20.50 2.97
C LYS A 242 29.55 21.91 3.46
N ASP A 243 28.46 22.07 4.22
CA ASP A 243 28.01 23.39 4.64
C ASP A 243 28.03 23.55 6.16
N GLY A 244 28.17 22.49 6.95
CA GLY A 244 28.01 22.53 8.40
C GLY A 244 26.54 22.66 8.82
N ASP A 245 26.24 22.35 10.09
CA ASP A 245 24.86 22.31 10.58
C ASP A 245 24.19 23.70 10.47
N GLU A 246 23.14 23.79 9.67
CA GLU A 246 22.39 25.03 9.43
C GLU A 246 21.81 25.61 10.74
N ILE A 247 21.54 24.76 11.73
CA ILE A 247 21.10 25.19 13.07
C ILE A 247 22.24 25.94 13.76
N ALA A 248 23.45 25.36 13.75
CA ALA A 248 24.62 25.98 14.38
C ALA A 248 24.96 27.33 13.74
N LYS A 249 24.82 27.45 12.41
CA LYS A 249 24.96 28.74 11.71
C LYS A 249 23.93 29.77 12.17
N ALA A 250 22.66 29.39 12.23
CA ALA A 250 21.58 30.28 12.66
C ALA A 250 21.77 30.74 14.11
N VAL A 251 22.17 29.84 15.01
CA VAL A 251 22.48 30.16 16.42
C VAL A 251 23.71 31.07 16.52
N ALA A 252 24.74 30.84 15.70
CA ALA A 252 25.94 31.69 15.68
C ALA A 252 25.63 33.10 15.14
N GLN A 253 24.79 33.23 14.12
CA GLN A 253 24.34 34.52 13.59
C GLN A 253 23.47 35.27 14.60
N ALA A 254 22.56 34.55 15.28
CA ALA A 254 21.78 35.09 16.40
C ALA A 254 22.70 35.58 17.53
N ARG A 255 23.72 34.80 17.87
CA ARG A 255 24.75 35.16 18.87
C ARG A 255 25.47 36.44 18.49
N GLN A 256 25.90 36.60 17.25
CA GLN A 256 26.58 37.81 16.79
C GLN A 256 25.69 39.05 16.93
N SER A 257 24.42 38.93 16.54
CA SER A 257 23.44 40.03 16.64
C SER A 257 23.18 40.43 18.09
N VAL A 258 22.96 39.47 18.99
CA VAL A 258 22.76 39.76 20.42
C VAL A 258 24.05 40.27 21.08
N LYS A 259 25.22 39.82 20.60
CA LYS A 259 26.51 40.28 21.12
C LYS A 259 26.71 41.78 20.93
N LEU A 260 26.27 42.35 19.81
CA LEU A 260 26.33 43.80 19.60
C LEU A 260 25.55 44.56 20.68
N THR A 261 24.35 44.09 21.02
CA THR A 261 23.55 44.68 22.10
C THR A 261 24.19 44.46 23.47
N MET A 262 24.70 43.26 23.73
CA MET A 262 25.33 42.91 25.00
C MET A 262 26.63 43.70 25.25
N ASP A 263 27.40 43.95 24.20
CA ASP A 263 28.64 44.76 24.25
C ASP A 263 28.33 46.26 24.39
N ALA A 264 27.18 46.72 23.87
CA ALA A 264 26.70 48.08 24.08
C ALA A 264 26.28 48.38 25.53
N LEU A 265 25.95 47.34 26.32
CA LEU A 265 25.67 47.40 27.76
C LEU A 265 26.97 47.50 28.59
N GLN A 266 27.71 48.58 28.37
CA GLN A 266 28.93 48.88 29.13
C GLN A 266 28.57 49.28 30.58
N TRP A 267 29.44 48.92 31.53
CA TRP A 267 29.19 49.05 32.97
C TRP A 267 28.88 50.49 33.43
N TYR A 268 29.37 51.51 32.73
CA TYR A 268 29.07 52.91 33.06
C TYR A 268 27.68 53.35 32.58
N LYS A 269 27.11 52.69 31.55
CA LYS A 269 25.73 52.92 31.10
C LYS A 269 24.71 52.26 32.02
N LEU A 270 25.12 51.21 32.73
CA LEU A 270 24.29 50.55 33.73
C LEU A 270 23.76 51.54 34.76
N PHE A 271 24.57 52.51 35.20
CA PHE A 271 24.17 53.49 36.21
C PHE A 271 22.90 54.28 35.81
N TRP A 272 22.69 54.50 34.51
CA TRP A 272 21.58 55.31 34.00
C TRP A 272 20.40 54.48 33.46
N ARG A 273 20.59 53.18 33.20
CA ARG A 273 19.60 52.32 32.53
C ARG A 273 19.56 50.91 33.13
N VAL A 274 19.44 50.80 34.45
CA VAL A 274 19.34 49.47 35.10
C VAL A 274 18.04 48.77 34.72
N ASP A 275 16.94 49.52 34.71
CA ASP A 275 15.60 48.98 34.54
C ASP A 275 15.35 48.49 33.10
N ASP A 276 15.99 49.11 32.11
CA ASP A 276 15.83 48.77 30.69
C ASP A 276 16.58 47.49 30.28
N ILE A 277 17.52 46.96 31.08
CA ILE A 277 18.41 45.86 30.64
C ILE A 277 17.61 44.62 30.26
N ARG A 278 16.59 44.30 31.06
CA ARG A 278 15.72 43.16 30.80
C ARG A 278 15.00 43.31 29.47
N GLU A 279 14.38 44.47 29.25
CA GLU A 279 13.62 44.75 28.03
C GLU A 279 14.54 44.80 26.81
N VAL A 280 15.68 45.49 26.89
CA VAL A 280 16.65 45.62 25.80
C VAL A 280 17.23 44.27 25.40
N VAL A 281 17.63 43.44 26.37
CA VAL A 281 18.18 42.11 26.08
C VAL A 281 17.08 41.18 25.55
N THR A 282 15.89 41.18 26.15
CA THR A 282 14.76 40.35 25.67
C THR A 282 14.34 40.74 24.26
N ALA A 283 14.20 42.03 23.97
CA ALA A 283 13.89 42.52 22.63
C ALA A 283 15.00 42.20 21.61
N ALA A 284 16.26 42.22 22.03
CA ALA A 284 17.38 41.80 21.18
C ALA A 284 17.33 40.30 20.89
N VAL A 285 17.06 39.47 21.90
CA VAL A 285 16.86 38.02 21.72
C VAL A 285 15.67 37.76 20.79
N ASP A 286 14.51 38.38 21.02
CA ASP A 286 13.30 38.15 20.23
C ASP A 286 13.43 38.55 18.75
N ARG A 287 14.27 39.55 18.46
CA ARG A 287 14.60 39.97 17.10
C ARG A 287 15.65 39.08 16.45
N ALA A 288 16.67 38.67 17.19
CA ALA A 288 17.82 37.95 16.65
C ALA A 288 17.68 36.42 16.67
N TRP A 289 16.79 35.86 17.50
CA TRP A 289 16.70 34.42 17.72
C TRP A 289 16.16 33.69 16.50
N CYS A 290 17.07 33.11 15.72
CA CYS A 290 16.83 32.07 14.71
C CYS A 290 15.68 32.35 13.72
N ARG A 291 15.40 33.62 13.37
CA ARG A 291 14.29 33.98 12.44
C ARG A 291 14.42 33.36 11.06
N ASP A 292 15.64 33.28 10.54
CA ASP A 292 15.88 32.66 9.24
C ASP A 292 15.67 31.14 9.31
N LEU A 293 16.03 30.51 10.42
CA LEU A 293 15.76 29.09 10.68
C LEU A 293 14.25 28.84 10.84
N GLU A 294 13.52 29.71 11.54
CA GLU A 294 12.06 29.65 11.67
C GLU A 294 11.39 29.66 10.28
N ARG A 295 11.77 30.60 9.39
CA ARG A 295 11.25 30.65 8.02
C ARG A 295 11.59 29.38 7.22
N LYS A 296 12.81 28.86 7.34
CA LYS A 296 13.21 27.60 6.70
C LYS A 296 12.36 26.43 7.23
N LEU A 297 12.17 26.32 8.54
CA LEU A 297 11.37 25.26 9.16
C LEU A 297 9.89 25.34 8.73
N VAL A 298 9.31 26.54 8.63
CA VAL A 298 7.95 26.75 8.10
C VAL A 298 7.86 26.31 6.64
N PHE A 299 8.84 26.66 5.81
CA PHE A 299 8.92 26.21 4.42
C PHE A 299 9.02 24.67 4.32
N HIS A 300 9.89 24.05 5.12
CA HIS A 300 10.01 22.59 5.16
C HIS A 300 8.77 21.90 5.73
N ALA A 301 8.07 22.49 6.70
CA ALA A 301 6.78 21.98 7.17
C ALA A 301 5.75 21.93 6.03
N GLY A 302 5.71 22.95 5.17
CA GLY A 302 4.89 22.95 3.96
C GLY A 302 5.28 21.83 2.98
N ARG A 303 6.58 21.59 2.79
CA ARG A 303 7.07 20.48 1.96
C ARG A 303 6.74 19.11 2.55
N LEU A 304 6.83 18.95 3.88
CA LEU A 304 6.42 17.73 4.57
C LEU A 304 4.91 17.49 4.45
N ALA A 305 4.08 18.52 4.50
CA ALA A 305 2.65 18.40 4.26
C ALA A 305 2.35 17.95 2.81
N ALA A 306 3.08 18.46 1.82
CA ALA A 306 2.96 17.99 0.44
C ALA A 306 3.39 16.51 0.30
N LEU A 307 4.47 16.13 0.99
CA LEU A 307 4.97 14.75 1.02
C LEU A 307 3.99 13.79 1.71
N GLN A 308 3.38 14.22 2.82
CA GLN A 308 2.30 13.52 3.50
C GLN A 308 1.11 13.26 2.57
N SER A 309 0.69 14.26 1.78
CA SER A 309 -0.38 14.06 0.78
C SER A 309 0.04 13.05 -0.30
N SER A 310 1.25 13.17 -0.84
CA SER A 310 1.76 12.24 -1.86
C SER A 310 1.81 10.79 -1.38
N PHE A 311 2.21 10.56 -0.13
CA PHE A 311 2.21 9.23 0.47
C PHE A 311 0.82 8.73 0.81
N LYS A 312 -0.09 9.58 1.29
CA LYS A 312 -1.50 9.24 1.45
C LYS A 312 -2.11 8.77 0.13
N ASP A 313 -1.84 9.50 -0.96
CA ASP A 313 -2.38 9.19 -2.28
C ASP A 313 -1.77 7.88 -2.82
N SER A 314 -0.47 7.68 -2.64
CA SER A 314 0.24 6.44 -3.04
C SER A 314 -0.26 5.22 -2.27
N ALA A 315 -0.47 5.35 -0.96
CA ALA A 315 -1.03 4.29 -0.13
C ALA A 315 -2.47 3.97 -0.53
N SER A 316 -3.28 5.00 -0.79
CA SER A 316 -4.67 4.84 -1.24
C SER A 316 -4.74 4.21 -2.64
N ALA A 317 -3.84 4.60 -3.54
CA ALA A 317 -3.74 4.02 -4.88
C ALA A 317 -3.33 2.55 -4.82
N LEU A 318 -2.37 2.18 -3.96
CA LEU A 318 -1.99 0.79 -3.72
C LEU A 318 -3.16 -0.04 -3.17
N CYS A 319 -3.92 0.49 -2.20
CA CYS A 319 -5.10 -0.22 -1.68
C CYS A 319 -6.21 -0.38 -2.73
N ARG A 320 -6.33 0.56 -3.68
CA ARG A 320 -7.34 0.56 -4.76
C ARG A 320 -6.89 -0.16 -6.03
N SER A 321 -5.61 -0.50 -6.19
CA SER A 321 -5.13 -1.21 -7.38
C SER A 321 -5.64 -2.64 -7.47
N PHE A 322 -6.16 -3.19 -6.37
CA PHE A 322 -6.72 -4.53 -6.32
C PHE A 322 -8.22 -4.53 -6.67
N PRO A 323 -8.70 -5.50 -7.48
CA PRO A 323 -10.12 -5.66 -7.79
C PRO A 323 -10.99 -5.80 -6.54
N SER A 324 -12.27 -5.43 -6.61
CA SER A 324 -13.20 -5.60 -5.48
C SER A 324 -13.46 -7.06 -5.10
N SER A 325 -13.20 -8.01 -6.02
CA SER A 325 -13.24 -9.46 -5.76
C SER A 325 -12.01 -9.98 -5.03
N SER A 326 -10.93 -9.19 -4.96
CA SER A 326 -9.69 -9.57 -4.31
C SER A 326 -9.82 -9.52 -2.78
N PRO A 327 -9.22 -10.48 -2.04
CA PRO A 327 -9.15 -10.40 -0.58
C PRO A 327 -8.32 -9.20 -0.08
N TYR A 328 -7.51 -8.59 -0.95
CA TYR A 328 -6.71 -7.41 -0.61
C TYR A 328 -7.52 -6.10 -0.65
N HIS A 329 -8.70 -6.11 -1.28
CA HIS A 329 -9.66 -5.01 -1.20
C HIS A 329 -10.41 -5.05 0.14
N SER A 330 -9.71 -4.79 1.24
CA SER A 330 -10.27 -4.84 2.58
C SER A 330 -10.98 -3.53 2.95
N PRO A 331 -12.31 -3.53 3.14
CA PRO A 331 -13.02 -2.34 3.62
C PRO A 331 -12.61 -1.98 5.06
N VAL A 332 -12.20 -2.95 5.87
CA VAL A 332 -11.71 -2.73 7.23
C VAL A 332 -10.40 -1.95 7.22
N LEU A 333 -9.50 -2.26 6.28
CA LEU A 333 -8.25 -1.51 6.12
C LEU A 333 -8.54 -0.09 5.66
N HIS A 334 -9.40 0.10 4.65
CA HIS A 334 -9.80 1.43 4.19
C HIS A 334 -10.39 2.29 5.32
N ASN A 335 -11.33 1.73 6.09
CA ASN A 335 -11.91 2.44 7.25
C ASN A 335 -10.87 2.77 8.32
N SER A 336 -9.89 1.88 8.54
CA SER A 336 -8.81 2.12 9.50
C SER A 336 -7.89 3.25 9.05
N LEU A 337 -7.56 3.31 7.75
CA LEU A 337 -6.75 4.38 7.17
C LEU A 337 -7.50 5.71 7.19
N GLU A 338 -8.78 5.73 6.82
CA GLU A 338 -9.62 6.93 6.89
C GLU A 338 -9.74 7.47 8.33
N ARG A 339 -9.82 6.59 9.33
CA ARG A 339 -9.79 7.00 10.74
C ARG A 339 -8.48 7.69 11.12
N ILE A 340 -7.34 7.22 10.60
CA ILE A 340 -6.04 7.87 10.85
C ILE A 340 -6.01 9.24 10.15
N ILE A 341 -6.45 9.30 8.88
CA ILE A 341 -6.44 10.51 8.05
C ILE A 341 -7.34 11.61 8.65
N THR A 342 -8.48 11.22 9.21
CA THR A 342 -9.45 12.15 9.82
C THR A 342 -9.09 12.57 11.24
N ALA A 343 -8.07 11.97 11.85
CA ALA A 343 -7.64 12.34 13.19
C ALA A 343 -7.09 13.78 13.20
N PRO A 344 -7.44 14.60 14.20
CA PRO A 344 -6.99 16.01 14.26
C PRO A 344 -5.48 16.14 14.47
N SER A 345 -4.82 15.09 14.94
CA SER A 345 -3.37 15.02 15.10
C SER A 345 -2.63 14.66 13.82
N TYR A 346 -3.31 14.21 12.76
CA TYR A 346 -2.65 13.78 11.53
C TYR A 346 -1.96 14.91 10.74
N PRO A 347 -2.58 16.07 10.44
CA PRO A 347 -2.00 17.05 9.52
C PRO A 347 -0.71 17.66 10.06
N VAL A 348 0.33 17.72 9.21
CA VAL A 348 1.59 18.39 9.54
C VAL A 348 1.35 19.90 9.67
N THR A 349 1.58 20.44 10.86
CA THR A 349 1.48 21.90 11.12
C THR A 349 2.87 22.51 11.26
N ALA A 350 3.02 23.77 10.83
CA ALA A 350 4.28 24.50 11.01
C ALA A 350 4.70 24.60 12.49
N ALA A 351 3.71 24.69 13.38
CA ALA A 351 3.92 24.71 14.82
C ALA A 351 4.64 23.45 15.33
N ALA A 352 4.48 22.29 14.70
CA ALA A 352 5.17 21.07 15.11
C ALA A 352 6.69 21.22 15.03
N LEU A 353 7.20 21.86 13.97
CA LEU A 353 8.65 22.08 13.79
C LEU A 353 9.17 23.34 14.49
N THR A 354 8.36 24.38 14.69
CA THR A 354 8.79 25.63 15.34
C THR A 354 8.61 25.64 16.86
N ALA A 355 7.81 24.73 17.43
CA ALA A 355 7.59 24.66 18.87
C ALA A 355 8.89 24.56 19.72
N PRO A 356 9.89 23.72 19.35
CA PRO A 356 11.15 23.68 20.08
C PRO A 356 11.91 25.02 20.08
N LEU A 357 11.83 25.79 18.98
CA LEU A 357 12.49 27.08 18.84
C LEU A 357 11.90 28.10 19.83
N HIS A 358 10.57 28.19 19.91
CA HIS A 358 9.88 29.07 20.86
C HIS A 358 10.05 28.59 22.31
N ALA A 359 10.02 27.28 22.55
CA ALA A 359 10.28 26.72 23.88
C ALA A 359 11.67 27.10 24.38
N ARG A 360 12.71 26.98 23.53
CA ARG A 360 14.09 27.35 23.87
C ARG A 360 14.29 28.86 23.98
N GLN A 361 13.61 29.65 23.15
CA GLN A 361 13.59 31.11 23.29
C GLN A 361 13.06 31.52 24.68
N SER A 362 11.95 30.93 25.13
CA SER A 362 11.37 31.23 26.43
C SER A 362 12.30 30.88 27.61
N GLN A 363 13.16 29.86 27.45
CA GLN A 363 14.17 29.49 28.46
C GLN A 363 15.24 30.57 28.66
N LEU A 364 15.52 31.41 27.66
CA LEU A 364 16.46 32.53 27.77
C LEU A 364 15.92 33.68 28.64
N GLY A 365 14.62 33.69 28.94
CA GLY A 365 14.03 34.64 29.88
C GLY A 365 14.68 34.53 31.27
N PHE A 366 14.91 33.31 31.76
CA PHE A 366 15.44 33.10 33.10
C PHE A 366 16.90 33.57 33.30
N PRO A 367 17.86 33.26 32.40
CA PRO A 367 19.18 33.89 32.41
C PRO A 367 19.12 35.41 32.30
N THR A 368 18.17 35.95 31.53
CA THR A 368 18.00 37.41 31.34
C THR A 368 17.52 38.09 32.62
N GLU A 369 16.59 37.48 33.38
CA GLU A 369 16.23 37.96 34.72
C GLU A 369 17.43 37.97 35.68
N ARG A 370 18.24 36.90 35.65
CA ARG A 370 19.44 36.80 36.50
C ARG A 370 20.47 37.87 36.15
N LEU A 371 20.61 38.17 34.86
CA LEU A 371 21.47 39.25 34.38
C LEU A 371 20.97 40.61 34.90
N HIS A 372 19.66 40.86 34.83
CA HIS A 372 19.02 42.08 35.34
C HIS A 372 19.19 42.23 36.87
N VAL A 373 18.96 41.18 37.66
CA VAL A 373 19.21 41.22 39.11
C VAL A 373 20.69 41.45 39.42
N SER A 374 21.60 40.86 38.63
CA SER A 374 23.03 41.14 38.76
C SER A 374 23.38 42.58 38.42
N ALA A 375 22.71 43.19 37.43
CA ALA A 375 22.87 44.59 37.10
C ALA A 375 22.42 45.50 38.25
N GLN A 376 21.23 45.26 38.78
CA GLN A 376 20.69 45.99 39.94
C GLN A 376 21.66 45.91 41.13
N ARG A 377 22.15 44.71 41.47
CA ARG A 377 23.13 44.54 42.56
C ARG A 377 24.45 45.23 42.27
N ALA A 378 24.93 45.21 41.02
CA ALA A 378 26.16 45.89 40.64
C ALA A 378 26.02 47.41 40.81
N VAL A 379 24.92 48.00 40.35
CA VAL A 379 24.67 49.44 40.50
C VAL A 379 24.50 49.83 41.96
N LEU A 380 23.72 49.08 42.75
CA LEU A 380 23.61 49.33 44.18
C LEU A 380 24.97 49.27 44.89
N THR A 381 25.83 48.31 44.54
CA THR A 381 27.19 48.20 45.11
C THR A 381 28.08 49.36 44.66
N MET A 382 28.00 49.78 43.39
CA MET A 382 28.74 50.93 42.88
C MET A 382 28.31 52.22 43.57
N SER A 383 27.00 52.48 43.63
CA SER A 383 26.43 53.66 44.29
C SER A 383 26.76 53.69 45.78
N ALA A 384 26.65 52.55 46.48
CA ALA A 384 27.05 52.46 47.88
C ALA A 384 28.56 52.67 48.09
N SER A 385 29.40 52.19 47.17
CA SER A 385 30.86 52.41 47.24
C SER A 385 31.24 53.85 46.94
N MET A 386 30.54 54.52 46.01
CA MET A 386 30.72 55.94 45.72
C MET A 386 30.25 56.81 46.89
N LEU A 387 29.06 56.55 47.45
CA LEU A 387 28.54 57.28 48.60
C LEU A 387 29.35 56.99 49.88
N GLY A 388 29.83 55.77 50.07
CA GLY A 388 30.70 55.40 51.18
C GLY A 388 32.10 56.01 51.07
N GLY A 389 32.69 56.03 49.87
CA GLY A 389 33.97 56.67 49.60
C GLY A 389 33.90 58.21 49.72
N CYS A 390 32.83 58.82 49.22
CA CYS A 390 32.56 60.25 49.42
C CYS A 390 32.17 60.57 50.86
N GLY A 391 31.53 59.64 51.59
CA GLY A 391 31.16 59.81 53.00
C GLY A 391 32.37 59.91 53.93
N VAL A 392 33.45 59.16 53.65
CA VAL A 392 34.74 59.27 54.37
C VAL A 392 35.48 60.57 54.02
N ALA A 393 35.35 61.06 52.78
CA ALA A 393 35.88 62.37 52.39
C ALA A 393 35.06 63.53 52.99
N TRP A 394 33.73 63.37 53.09
CA TRP A 394 32.81 64.33 53.68
C TRP A 394 32.92 64.39 55.21
N SER A 395 33.14 63.25 55.88
CA SER A 395 33.40 63.23 57.33
C SER A 395 34.67 63.98 57.71
N GLY A 396 35.66 64.05 56.82
CA GLY A 396 36.84 64.91 57.01
C GLY A 396 36.53 66.40 56.97
N TRP A 397 35.59 66.83 56.11
CA TRP A 397 35.16 68.23 56.00
C TRP A 397 34.16 68.63 57.10
N VAL A 398 33.29 67.72 57.52
CA VAL A 398 32.30 67.95 58.60
C VAL A 398 32.94 67.97 59.99
N ASN A 399 34.05 67.25 60.19
CA ASN A 399 34.83 67.34 61.44
C ASN A 399 35.45 68.75 61.61
N GLU A 400 35.81 69.41 60.51
CA GLU A 400 36.33 70.79 60.49
C GLU A 400 35.23 71.86 60.78
N LEU A 401 33.95 71.50 60.66
CA LEU A 401 32.77 72.34 60.93
C LEU A 401 32.11 72.10 62.31
N GLY A 402 32.60 71.15 63.12
CA GLY A 402 32.14 70.95 64.51
C GLY A 402 30.68 70.48 64.70
N LEU A 403 30.01 70.00 63.64
CA LEU A 403 28.57 69.74 63.63
C LEU A 403 28.14 68.35 64.13
N PHE A 404 29.07 67.41 64.26
CA PHE A 404 28.81 66.11 64.88
C PHE A 404 29.80 65.88 66.02
N GLY A 405 29.34 66.00 67.26
CA GLY A 405 30.15 65.78 68.45
C GLY A 405 30.74 64.36 68.52
N GLY A 406 32.02 64.23 68.19
CA GLY A 406 32.98 63.37 68.88
C GLY A 406 32.83 61.84 68.79
N LEU A 407 32.12 61.26 67.80
CA LEU A 407 31.91 59.81 67.75
C LEU A 407 32.79 59.04 66.76
N ILE A 408 33.55 59.70 65.87
CA ILE A 408 34.53 59.03 65.00
C ILE A 408 35.75 59.95 64.83
N ASP A 409 36.62 60.01 65.84
CA ASP A 409 37.94 60.62 65.72
C ASP A 409 38.92 59.59 65.13
N VAL A 410 38.97 59.53 63.80
CA VAL A 410 40.02 58.81 63.08
C VAL A 410 40.97 59.89 62.57
N GLY A 411 42.08 60.09 63.29
CA GLY A 411 43.11 61.10 63.01
C GLY A 411 43.84 60.89 61.69
N MET A 412 43.16 61.12 60.57
CA MET A 412 43.71 61.12 59.22
C MET A 412 43.62 62.53 58.63
N ASN A 413 44.73 63.04 58.10
CA ASN A 413 44.75 64.31 57.35
C ASN A 413 43.73 64.26 56.20
N THR A 414 43.06 65.39 55.95
CA THR A 414 42.00 65.55 54.92
C THR A 414 42.44 65.04 53.54
N GLU A 415 43.70 65.25 53.16
CA GLU A 415 44.30 64.72 51.92
C GLU A 415 44.34 63.18 51.88
N THR A 416 44.63 62.54 53.02
CA THR A 416 44.67 61.07 53.13
C THR A 416 43.26 60.48 53.16
N ALA A 417 42.30 61.15 53.80
CA ALA A 417 40.90 60.74 53.81
C ALA A 417 40.26 60.76 52.40
N LEU A 418 40.56 61.80 51.60
CA LEU A 418 40.16 61.88 50.20
C LEU A 418 40.81 60.78 49.35
N GLY A 419 42.11 60.52 49.55
CA GLY A 419 42.82 59.43 48.88
C GLY A 419 42.25 58.05 49.19
N VAL A 420 41.95 57.76 50.46
CA VAL A 420 41.34 56.48 50.89
C VAL A 420 39.90 56.35 50.39
N GLY A 421 39.12 57.43 50.39
CA GLY A 421 37.76 57.46 49.86
C GLY A 421 37.71 57.15 48.35
N LEU A 422 38.59 57.76 47.56
CA LEU A 422 38.70 57.52 46.12
C LEU A 422 39.18 56.09 45.80
N LEU A 423 40.15 55.57 46.56
CA LEU A 423 40.61 54.18 46.40
C LEU A 423 39.51 53.18 46.77
N GLY A 424 38.76 53.44 47.85
CA GLY A 424 37.61 52.63 48.24
C GLY A 424 36.52 52.59 47.17
N ALA A 425 36.19 53.75 46.60
CA ALA A 425 35.24 53.85 45.48
C ALA A 425 35.76 53.10 44.23
N ALA A 426 37.04 53.24 43.88
CA ALA A 426 37.64 52.56 42.74
C ALA A 426 37.66 51.03 42.90
N VAL A 427 37.98 50.52 44.10
CA VAL A 427 37.95 49.09 44.41
C VAL A 427 36.51 48.56 44.36
N GLY A 428 35.54 49.29 44.90
CA GLY A 428 34.13 48.95 44.85
C GLY A 428 33.58 48.88 43.42
N VAL A 429 33.89 49.88 42.59
CA VAL A 429 33.55 49.89 41.16
C VAL A 429 34.21 48.72 40.44
N ARG A 430 35.51 48.49 40.64
CA ARG A 430 36.22 47.35 40.02
C ARG A 430 35.60 46.01 40.39
N GLY A 431 35.21 45.83 41.65
CA GLY A 431 34.52 44.63 42.13
C GLY A 431 33.15 44.44 41.47
N ALA A 432 32.36 45.50 41.37
CA ALA A 432 31.04 45.47 40.74
C ALA A 432 31.11 45.22 39.22
N VAL A 433 32.06 45.85 38.51
CA VAL A 433 32.36 45.57 37.09
C VAL A 433 32.74 44.10 36.92
N GLY A 434 33.62 43.57 37.78
CA GLY A 434 34.02 42.17 37.73
C GLY A 434 32.86 41.19 37.94
N ARG A 435 31.89 41.53 38.79
CA ARG A 435 30.65 40.73 38.98
C ARG A 435 29.73 40.81 37.76
N TRP A 436 29.56 41.99 37.17
CA TRP A 436 28.79 42.18 35.94
C TRP A 436 29.37 41.38 34.77
N GLU A 437 30.69 41.45 34.54
CA GLU A 437 31.35 40.67 33.49
C GLU A 437 31.23 39.16 33.73
N LYS A 438 31.30 38.70 34.99
CA LYS A 438 31.03 37.30 35.33
C LYS A 438 29.57 36.90 35.03
N ALA A 439 28.60 37.79 35.28
CA ALA A 439 27.20 37.55 34.96
C ALA A 439 26.97 37.45 33.44
N LYS A 440 27.56 38.35 32.64
CA LYS A 440 27.54 38.25 31.17
C LYS A 440 28.15 36.94 30.66
N LYS A 441 29.30 36.53 31.20
CA LYS A 441 29.93 35.23 30.84
C LYS A 441 29.03 34.04 31.16
N ARG A 442 28.33 34.06 32.30
CA ARG A 442 27.38 33.00 32.66
C ARG A 442 26.17 32.99 31.73
N TRP A 443 25.63 34.16 31.40
CA TRP A 443 24.54 34.30 30.44
C TRP A 443 24.94 33.72 29.06
N TRP A 444 26.16 33.98 28.58
CA TRP A 444 26.67 33.37 27.35
C TRP A 444 26.84 31.86 27.44
N LYS A 445 27.24 31.33 28.60
CA LYS A 445 27.29 29.87 28.81
C LYS A 445 25.88 29.25 28.75
N ASP A 446 24.88 29.93 29.32
CA ASP A 446 23.50 29.48 29.25
C ASP A 446 22.96 29.59 27.81
N TRP A 447 23.33 30.63 27.05
CA TRP A 447 23.03 30.75 25.62
C TRP A 447 23.58 29.58 24.82
N ASP A 448 24.86 29.26 25.00
CA ASP A 448 25.52 28.15 24.28
C ASP A 448 24.83 26.81 24.61
N ARG A 449 24.49 26.58 25.88
CA ARG A 449 23.72 25.40 26.32
C ARG A 449 22.32 25.33 25.67
N VAL A 450 21.62 26.45 25.55
CA VAL A 450 20.30 26.50 24.90
C VAL A 450 20.44 26.24 23.39
N GLY A 451 21.50 26.75 22.76
CA GLY A 451 21.83 26.48 21.36
C GLY A 451 22.10 25.00 21.08
N GLU A 452 22.95 24.35 21.88
CA GLU A 452 23.22 22.91 21.79
C GLU A 452 21.95 22.07 22.03
N GLY A 453 21.12 22.48 22.99
CA GLY A 453 19.85 21.81 23.28
C GLY A 453 18.85 21.93 22.12
N LEU A 454 18.81 23.07 21.44
CA LEU A 454 17.92 23.32 20.30
C LEU A 454 18.20 22.37 19.13
N GLU A 455 19.48 22.12 18.83
CA GLU A 455 19.87 21.22 17.75
C GLU A 455 19.33 19.80 17.95
N ARG A 456 19.52 19.25 19.16
CA ARG A 456 19.00 17.93 19.53
C ARG A 456 17.47 17.89 19.46
N ASP A 457 16.80 18.90 20.01
CA ASP A 457 15.34 18.95 20.04
C ASP A 457 14.76 19.01 18.62
N LEU A 458 15.32 19.85 17.74
CA LEU A 458 14.86 19.95 16.35
C LEU A 458 15.06 18.65 15.58
N LYS A 459 16.21 17.96 15.75
CA LYS A 459 16.47 16.66 15.11
C LYS A 459 15.46 15.60 15.56
N VAL A 460 15.21 15.49 16.87
CA VAL A 460 14.23 14.56 17.44
C VAL A 460 12.81 14.90 16.98
N THR A 461 12.44 16.19 17.01
CA THR A 461 11.12 16.63 16.57
C THR A 461 10.90 16.38 15.09
N LEU A 462 11.91 16.55 14.23
CA LEU A 462 11.79 16.24 12.80
C LEU A 462 11.55 14.75 12.56
N THR A 463 12.38 13.88 13.15
CA THR A 463 12.22 12.41 13.02
C THR A 463 10.84 11.99 13.51
N ARG A 464 10.44 12.48 14.70
CA ARG A 464 9.12 12.21 15.25
C ARG A 464 7.99 12.70 14.34
N THR A 465 8.13 13.89 13.76
CA THR A 465 7.11 14.45 12.87
C THR A 465 6.99 13.61 11.59
N MET A 466 8.12 13.13 11.07
CA MET A 466 8.16 12.26 9.90
C MET A 466 7.46 10.93 10.19
N ASP A 467 7.78 10.29 11.33
CA ASP A 467 7.20 9.00 11.71
C ASP A 467 5.71 9.08 12.08
N GLU A 468 5.33 10.05 12.92
CA GLU A 468 3.96 10.15 13.45
C GLU A 468 2.96 10.80 12.49
N HIS A 469 3.41 11.68 11.59
CA HIS A 469 2.50 12.44 10.73
C HIS A 469 2.65 12.11 9.26
N VAL A 470 3.88 11.92 8.76
CA VAL A 470 4.12 11.80 7.32
C VAL A 470 4.01 10.35 6.85
N VAL A 471 4.65 9.41 7.55
CA VAL A 471 4.67 7.99 7.13
C VAL A 471 3.65 7.11 7.85
N LEU A 472 2.91 7.63 8.83
CA LEU A 472 1.95 6.84 9.62
C LEU A 472 0.90 6.11 8.75
N VAL A 473 0.30 6.81 7.79
CA VAL A 473 -0.73 6.25 6.89
C VAL A 473 -0.16 5.20 5.93
N PRO A 474 0.88 5.48 5.13
CA PRO A 474 1.45 4.46 4.25
C PRO A 474 2.04 3.27 5.02
N GLU A 475 2.60 3.47 6.22
CA GLU A 475 3.09 2.38 7.07
C GLU A 475 1.94 1.49 7.57
N ALA A 476 0.84 2.10 8.04
CA ALA A 476 -0.37 1.37 8.41
C ALA A 476 -0.98 0.60 7.22
N ALA A 477 -0.94 1.18 6.01
CA ALA A 477 -1.41 0.53 4.79
C ALA A 477 -0.52 -0.68 4.43
N CYS A 478 0.81 -0.50 4.44
CA CYS A 478 1.78 -1.57 4.21
C CYS A 478 1.60 -2.71 5.23
N ALA A 479 1.56 -2.39 6.53
CA ALA A 479 1.40 -3.38 7.59
C ALA A 479 0.07 -4.14 7.47
N GLY A 480 -1.02 -3.44 7.14
CA GLY A 480 -2.33 -4.06 6.91
C GLY A 480 -2.32 -5.02 5.71
N LEU A 481 -1.76 -4.60 4.58
CA LEU A 481 -1.64 -5.42 3.38
C LEU A 481 -0.70 -6.61 3.56
N GLU A 482 0.45 -6.43 4.22
CA GLU A 482 1.38 -7.50 4.57
C GLU A 482 0.72 -8.53 5.51
N GLY A 483 -0.08 -8.07 6.48
CA GLY A 483 -0.87 -8.94 7.36
C GLY A 483 -1.89 -9.80 6.59
N ILE A 484 -2.60 -9.20 5.63
CA ILE A 484 -3.55 -9.94 4.78
C ILE A 484 -2.80 -10.92 3.85
N ALA A 485 -1.70 -10.47 3.22
CA ALA A 485 -0.89 -11.28 2.30
C ALA A 485 -0.22 -12.47 2.99
N SER A 486 0.32 -12.29 4.20
CA SER A 486 0.92 -13.37 4.98
C SER A 486 -0.12 -14.42 5.37
N LYS A 487 -1.30 -14.00 5.85
CA LYS A 487 -2.42 -14.91 6.13
C LYS A 487 -2.84 -15.67 4.87
N ARG A 488 -3.00 -14.97 3.74
CA ARG A 488 -3.43 -15.58 2.48
C ARG A 488 -2.39 -16.57 1.94
N LYS A 489 -1.10 -16.27 2.03
CA LYS A 489 -0.03 -17.19 1.65
C LYS A 489 -0.05 -18.47 2.49
N ALA A 490 -0.30 -18.37 3.79
CA ALA A 490 -0.42 -19.55 4.65
C ALA A 490 -1.62 -20.43 4.25
N GLU A 491 -2.79 -19.83 3.98
CA GLU A 491 -3.97 -20.54 3.47
C GLU A 491 -3.69 -21.22 2.12
N VAL A 492 -3.06 -20.50 1.19
CA VAL A 492 -2.71 -21.04 -0.13
C VAL A 492 -1.73 -22.20 -0.01
N GLN A 493 -0.74 -22.10 0.89
CA GLN A 493 0.19 -23.20 1.14
C GLN A 493 -0.51 -24.43 1.71
N GLN A 494 -1.42 -24.27 2.67
CA GLN A 494 -2.23 -25.36 3.21
C GLN A 494 -3.05 -26.04 2.11
N LEU A 495 -3.75 -25.27 1.27
CA LEU A 495 -4.55 -25.81 0.17
C LEU A 495 -3.70 -26.49 -0.90
N LYS A 496 -2.48 -26.01 -1.15
CA LYS A 496 -1.53 -26.68 -2.05
C LYS A 496 -1.14 -28.06 -1.53
N ASP A 497 -0.88 -28.18 -0.24
CA ASP A 497 -0.51 -29.45 0.37
C ASP A 497 -1.70 -30.44 0.37
N GLU A 498 -2.93 -29.94 0.53
CA GLU A 498 -4.15 -30.72 0.37
C GLU A 498 -4.35 -31.21 -1.08
N VAL A 499 -4.21 -30.33 -2.07
CA VAL A 499 -4.28 -30.69 -3.50
C VAL A 499 -3.25 -31.75 -3.86
N ARG A 500 -2.01 -31.63 -3.37
CA ARG A 500 -0.96 -32.65 -3.56
C ARG A 500 -1.31 -33.98 -2.91
N SER A 501 -1.93 -33.96 -1.73
CA SER A 501 -2.40 -35.17 -1.05
C SER A 501 -3.49 -35.88 -1.86
N LEU A 502 -4.48 -35.14 -2.36
CA LEU A 502 -5.55 -35.68 -3.19
C LEU A 502 -5.04 -36.26 -4.51
N GLU A 503 -4.03 -35.62 -5.12
CA GLU A 503 -3.37 -36.14 -6.33
C GLU A 503 -2.69 -37.48 -6.07
N GLY A 504 -1.97 -37.59 -4.95
CA GLY A 504 -1.36 -38.84 -4.53
C GLY A 504 -2.37 -39.96 -4.23
N GLN A 505 -3.64 -39.63 -3.95
CA GLN A 505 -4.72 -40.62 -3.78
C GLN A 505 -5.33 -41.09 -5.11
N ILE A 506 -5.28 -40.26 -6.17
CA ILE A 506 -5.82 -40.61 -7.51
C ILE A 506 -4.82 -41.38 -8.37
N GLU A 507 -3.53 -41.25 -8.04
CA GLU A 507 -2.45 -42.02 -8.67
C GLU A 507 -2.32 -43.45 -8.10
N LYS A 508 -2.73 -43.65 -6.85
CA LYS A 508 -2.91 -44.97 -6.24
C LYS A 508 -4.18 -45.64 -6.76
#